data_AF-A0A7C9NCQ8-F1
#
_entry.id   AF-A0A7C9NCQ8-F1
#
_cell.length_a   1.000
_cell.length_b   1.000
_cell.length_c   1.000
_cell.angle_alpha   90.00
_cell.angle_beta   90.00
_cell.angle_gamma   90.00
#
_symmetry.space_group_name_H-M   'P 1'
#
loop_
_entity.id
_entity.type
_entity.pdbx_description
1 polymer ?
#
loop_
_entity_poly.entity_id
_entity_poly.type
_entity_poly.pdbx_seq_one_letter_code
_entity_poly.pdbx_strand_id
1 'polypeptide(L)'
;GYSFSKKMATDLVLKTLESAVKNRTITGDLIIHTDLGSQYTSDDYNQRLTELHIRHSYSRKGCPYDNAPMESFHASLKKECVYPVPVFENYETAAAVLFEYVHAFYNRKRIHSSLGYQTPLQVEIATLTSQMAA
;
A
#
# COMPACT_ATOMS: atom_id res chain seq x y z
N GLY A 1 3.42 1.73 3.86
CA GLY A 1 2.71 1.64 5.14
C GLY A 1 1.56 0.66 5.00
N TYR A 2 1.03 0.16 6.12
CA TYR A 2 -0.16 -0.70 6.14
C TYR A 2 -1.01 -0.33 7.37
N SER A 3 -2.32 -0.36 7.23
CA SER A 3 -3.25 -0.21 8.36
C SER A 3 -4.54 -0.96 8.05
N PHE A 4 -5.22 -1.41 9.10
CA PHE A 4 -6.46 -2.16 9.04
C PHE A 4 -7.47 -1.58 10.04
N SER A 5 -8.74 -1.53 9.66
CA SER A 5 -9.81 -0.97 10.48
C SER A 5 -11.16 -1.58 10.12
N LYS A 6 -12.08 -1.54 11.08
CA LYS A 6 -13.50 -1.91 10.88
C LYS A 6 -14.28 -0.86 10.07
N LYS A 7 -13.70 0.33 9.87
CA LYS A 7 -14.37 1.46 9.20
C LYS A 7 -13.49 2.07 8.12
N MET A 8 -14.12 2.36 6.98
CA MET A 8 -13.51 3.07 5.86
C MET A 8 -13.57 4.59 6.09
N ALA A 9 -12.66 5.11 6.92
CA ALA A 9 -12.59 6.51 7.32
C ALA A 9 -11.26 7.16 6.88
N THR A 10 -11.22 8.48 6.75
CA THR A 10 -10.00 9.24 6.42
C THR A 10 -8.84 8.94 7.37
N ASP A 11 -9.12 8.76 8.66
CA ASP A 11 -8.12 8.38 9.67
C ASP A 11 -7.35 7.09 9.32
N LEU A 12 -7.99 6.13 8.62
CA LEU A 12 -7.32 4.90 8.18
C LEU A 12 -6.24 5.18 7.13
N VAL A 13 -6.54 6.00 6.14
CA VAL A 13 -5.58 6.32 5.07
C VAL A 13 -4.49 7.26 5.56
N LEU A 14 -4.79 8.15 6.50
CA LEU A 14 -3.80 8.98 7.22
C LEU A 14 -2.81 8.11 8.01
N LYS A 15 -3.31 7.15 8.80
CA LYS A 15 -2.42 6.19 9.52
C LYS A 15 -1.52 5.40 8.58
N THR A 16 -2.06 5.00 7.43
CA THR A 16 -1.30 4.28 6.40
C THR A 16 -0.19 5.17 5.81
N LEU A 17 -0.48 6.44 5.54
CA LEU A 17 0.46 7.45 5.07
C LEU A 17 1.59 7.69 6.09
N GLU A 18 1.23 7.95 7.35
CA GLU A 18 2.21 8.17 8.43
C GLU A 18 3.14 6.97 8.60
N SER A 19 2.57 5.75 8.57
CA SER A 19 3.34 4.52 8.59
C SER A 19 4.27 4.40 7.37
N ALA A 20 3.84 4.81 6.18
CA ALA A 20 4.67 4.77 4.98
C ALA A 20 5.85 5.73 5.06
N VAL A 21 5.58 6.97 5.48
CA VAL A 21 6.57 8.04 5.57
C VAL A 21 7.60 7.75 6.67
N LYS A 22 7.17 7.29 7.85
CA LYS A 22 8.10 6.92 8.94
C LYS A 22 9.07 5.81 8.58
N ASN A 23 8.62 4.87 7.76
CA ASN A 23 9.42 3.69 7.40
C ASN A 23 10.33 3.93 6.19
N ARG A 24 10.38 5.15 5.64
CA ARG A 24 11.14 5.47 4.43
C ARG A 24 11.89 6.78 4.57
N THR A 25 13.12 6.81 4.11
CA THR A 25 13.84 8.08 3.89
C THR A 25 13.38 8.65 2.55
N ILE A 26 12.68 9.77 2.57
CA ILE A 26 12.22 10.48 1.37
C ILE A 26 13.34 11.45 0.97
N THR A 27 14.00 11.20 -0.16
CA THR A 27 15.18 11.96 -0.60
C THR A 27 14.93 12.82 -1.85
N GLY A 28 13.69 12.90 -2.33
CA GLY A 28 13.31 13.71 -3.50
C GLY A 28 11.79 13.91 -3.62
N ASP A 29 11.35 14.47 -4.75
CA ASP A 29 9.93 14.72 -5.01
C ASP A 29 9.10 13.44 -4.95
N LEU A 30 8.25 13.33 -3.94
CA LEU A 30 7.38 12.16 -3.76
C LEU A 30 6.02 12.41 -4.39
N ILE A 31 5.54 11.42 -5.13
CA ILE A 31 4.17 11.37 -5.64
C ILE A 31 3.44 10.25 -4.92
N ILE A 32 2.27 10.55 -4.38
CA ILE A 32 1.29 9.54 -4.02
C ILE A 32 0.22 9.54 -5.10
N HIS A 33 -0.09 8.36 -5.62
CA HIS A 33 -1.15 8.16 -6.61
C HIS A 33 -2.27 7.33 -5.98
N THR A 34 -3.49 7.85 -6.02
CA THR A 34 -4.68 7.18 -5.46
C THR A 34 -5.83 7.22 -6.46
N ASP A 35 -6.89 6.44 -6.20
CA ASP A 35 -8.16 6.62 -6.89
C ASP A 35 -8.91 7.86 -6.36
N LEU A 36 -10.10 8.12 -6.91
CA LEU A 36 -10.95 9.23 -6.46
C LEU A 36 -11.83 8.88 -5.25
N GLY A 37 -11.38 7.96 -4.40
CA GLY A 37 -12.09 7.58 -3.17
C GLY A 37 -12.22 8.75 -2.20
N SER A 38 -13.35 8.84 -1.50
CA SER A 38 -13.67 10.00 -0.65
C SER A 38 -12.68 10.21 0.52
N GLN A 39 -12.03 9.14 0.99
CA GLN A 39 -11.00 9.21 2.01
C GLN A 39 -9.71 9.85 1.49
N TYR A 40 -9.37 9.62 0.22
CA TYR A 40 -8.19 10.20 -0.42
C TYR A 40 -8.46 11.63 -0.94
N THR A 41 -9.70 11.95 -1.28
CA THR A 41 -10.09 13.30 -1.71
C THR A 41 -10.48 14.22 -0.55
N SER A 42 -10.40 13.77 0.71
CA SER A 42 -10.81 14.60 1.85
C SER A 42 -9.80 15.71 2.15
N ASP A 43 -10.27 16.79 2.77
CA ASP A 43 -9.44 17.95 3.12
C ASP A 43 -8.28 17.56 4.05
N ASP A 44 -8.55 16.79 5.12
CA ASP A 44 -7.52 16.35 6.08
C ASP A 44 -6.37 15.57 5.40
N TYR A 45 -6.68 14.73 4.41
CA TYR A 45 -5.68 13.93 3.70
C TYR A 45 -4.81 14.81 2.80
N ASN A 46 -5.44 15.69 2.02
CA ASN A 46 -4.73 16.61 1.13
C ASN A 46 -3.91 17.65 1.89
N GLN A 47 -4.43 18.15 3.02
CA GLN A 47 -3.68 19.02 3.91
C GLN A 47 -2.43 18.31 4.42
N ARG A 48 -2.58 17.05 4.88
CA ARG A 48 -1.42 16.29 5.38
C ARG A 48 -0.36 16.01 4.32
N LEU A 49 -0.77 15.71 3.08
CA LEU A 49 0.16 15.56 1.97
C LEU A 49 0.92 16.86 1.68
N THR A 50 0.24 18.01 1.78
CA THR A 50 0.85 19.33 1.60
C THR A 50 1.91 19.61 2.66
N GLU A 51 1.61 19.32 3.94
CA GLU A 51 2.56 19.46 5.06
C GLU A 51 3.80 18.58 4.90
N LEU A 52 3.65 17.42 4.27
CA LEU A 52 4.75 16.49 3.99
C LEU A 52 5.47 16.78 2.67
N HIS A 53 5.06 17.84 1.96
CA HIS A 53 5.57 18.19 0.62
C HIS A 53 5.43 17.04 -0.41
N ILE A 54 4.35 16.27 -0.31
CA ILE A 54 4.04 15.15 -1.22
C ILE A 54 3.04 15.61 -2.27
N ARG A 55 3.36 15.40 -3.54
CA ARG A 55 2.44 15.69 -4.64
C ARG A 55 1.38 14.60 -4.74
N HIS A 56 0.11 14.98 -4.67
CA HIS A 56 -0.99 14.06 -4.89
C HIS A 56 -1.32 13.94 -6.39
N SER A 57 -1.46 12.72 -6.87
CA SER A 57 -1.92 12.37 -8.20
C SER A 57 -3.14 11.45 -8.09
N TYR A 58 -4.08 11.56 -9.04
CA TYR A 58 -5.30 10.76 -9.03
C TYR A 58 -5.43 9.96 -10.32
N SER A 59 -6.03 8.77 -10.22
CA SER A 59 -6.49 8.01 -11.38
C SER A 59 -7.48 8.85 -12.20
N ARG A 60 -7.40 8.77 -13.53
CA ARG A 60 -8.33 9.52 -14.40
C ARG A 60 -9.72 8.93 -14.28
N LYS A 61 -10.74 9.80 -14.34
CA LYS A 61 -12.15 9.36 -14.34
C LYS A 61 -12.38 8.42 -15.53
N GLY A 62 -12.88 7.21 -15.26
CA GLY A 62 -13.12 6.20 -16.28
C GLY A 62 -11.87 5.40 -16.72
N CYS A 63 -10.74 5.53 -16.03
CA CYS A 63 -9.53 4.74 -16.29
C CYS A 63 -9.25 3.74 -15.13
N PRO A 64 -9.93 2.59 -15.08
CA PRO A 64 -9.72 1.60 -14.02
C PRO A 64 -8.31 0.99 -14.04
N TYR A 65 -7.59 1.11 -15.16
CA TYR A 65 -6.24 0.59 -15.32
C TYR A 65 -5.20 1.33 -14.48
N ASP A 66 -5.45 2.59 -14.10
CA ASP A 66 -4.53 3.38 -13.26
C ASP A 66 -4.37 2.74 -11.86
N ASN A 67 -5.39 2.02 -11.38
CA ASN A 67 -5.37 1.31 -10.10
C ASN A 67 -5.01 -0.19 -10.22
N ALA A 68 -4.65 -0.66 -11.42
CA ALA A 68 -4.42 -2.09 -11.67
C ALA A 68 -3.41 -2.76 -10.71
N PRO A 69 -2.31 -2.10 -10.28
CA PRO A 69 -1.40 -2.69 -9.29
C PRO A 69 -2.07 -3.01 -7.94
N MET A 70 -2.93 -2.10 -7.45
CA MET A 70 -3.66 -2.31 -6.20
C MET A 70 -4.77 -3.36 -6.35
N GLU A 71 -5.46 -3.39 -7.49
CA GLU A 71 -6.44 -4.45 -7.77
C GLU A 71 -5.79 -5.84 -7.82
N SER A 72 -4.61 -5.94 -8.43
CA SER A 72 -3.81 -7.18 -8.45
C SER A 72 -3.38 -7.61 -7.04
N PHE A 73 -2.97 -6.66 -6.20
CA PHE A 73 -2.70 -6.92 -4.78
C PHE A 73 -3.94 -7.44 -4.06
N HIS A 74 -5.09 -6.78 -4.19
CA HIS A 74 -6.33 -7.20 -3.53
C HIS A 74 -6.80 -8.59 -3.99
N ALA A 75 -6.67 -8.91 -5.28
CA ALA A 75 -6.99 -10.23 -5.80
C ALA A 75 -6.09 -11.31 -5.17
N SER A 76 -4.80 -11.04 -5.07
CA SER A 76 -3.83 -11.94 -4.44
C SER A 76 -4.11 -12.13 -2.96
N LEU A 77 -4.29 -11.03 -2.20
CA LEU A 77 -4.65 -11.04 -0.79
C LEU A 77 -5.89 -11.89 -0.52
N LYS A 78 -6.96 -11.67 -1.30
CA LYS A 78 -8.20 -12.43 -1.14
C LYS A 78 -7.98 -13.92 -1.39
N LYS A 79 -7.33 -14.28 -2.50
CA LYS A 79 -7.12 -15.67 -2.90
C LYS A 79 -6.19 -16.44 -1.97
N GLU A 80 -5.12 -15.80 -1.51
CA GLU A 80 -4.02 -16.46 -0.81
C GLU A 80 -4.16 -16.39 0.71
N CYS A 81 -4.88 -15.39 1.24
CA CYS A 81 -5.00 -15.14 2.68
C CYS A 81 -6.44 -15.23 3.20
N VAL A 82 -7.38 -14.56 2.53
CA VAL A 82 -8.75 -14.41 3.07
C VAL A 82 -9.61 -15.62 2.75
N TYR A 83 -9.71 -16.04 1.50
CA TYR A 83 -10.58 -17.16 1.08
C TYR A 83 -10.21 -18.52 1.69
N PRO A 84 -8.93 -18.84 1.96
CA PRO A 84 -8.57 -20.06 2.67
C PRO A 84 -9.02 -20.08 4.14
N VAL A 85 -9.34 -18.92 4.73
CA VAL A 85 -9.80 -18.79 6.12
C VAL A 85 -11.31 -18.58 6.11
N PRO A 86 -12.13 -19.61 6.37
CA PRO A 86 -13.59 -19.51 6.22
C PRO A 86 -14.21 -18.50 7.19
N VAL A 87 -13.67 -18.37 8.41
CA VAL A 87 -14.12 -17.43 9.43
C VAL A 87 -12.92 -17.00 10.28
N PHE A 88 -12.80 -15.69 10.52
CA PHE A 88 -11.91 -15.17 11.56
C PHE A 88 -12.68 -15.09 12.89
N GLU A 89 -12.08 -15.60 13.96
CA GLU A 89 -12.70 -15.64 15.29
C GLU A 89 -13.03 -14.24 15.82
N ASN A 90 -12.10 -13.29 15.63
CA ASN A 90 -12.25 -11.92 16.08
C ASN A 90 -11.42 -10.97 15.20
N TYR A 91 -11.54 -9.68 15.49
CA TYR A 91 -10.88 -8.62 14.73
C TYR A 91 -9.36 -8.69 14.86
N GLU A 92 -8.87 -9.01 16.04
CA GLU A 92 -7.46 -9.05 16.40
C GLU A 92 -6.73 -10.17 15.64
N THR A 93 -7.36 -11.35 15.56
CA THR A 93 -6.88 -12.47 14.74
C THR A 93 -6.84 -12.10 13.25
N ALA A 94 -7.89 -11.48 12.73
CA ALA A 94 -7.90 -11.01 11.34
C ALA A 94 -6.78 -9.97 11.09
N ALA A 95 -6.61 -9.01 12.01
CA ALA A 95 -5.58 -7.99 11.91
C ALA A 95 -4.16 -8.59 11.90
N ALA A 96 -3.89 -9.56 12.78
CA ALA A 96 -2.61 -10.26 12.86
C ALA A 96 -2.30 -11.05 11.58
N VAL A 97 -3.27 -11.82 11.08
CA VAL A 97 -3.12 -12.62 9.84
C VAL A 97 -2.86 -11.71 8.63
N LEU A 98 -3.62 -10.62 8.49
CA LEU A 98 -3.43 -9.69 7.37
C LEU A 98 -2.08 -8.96 7.48
N PHE A 99 -1.67 -8.56 8.69
CA PHE A 99 -0.36 -7.95 8.93
C PHE A 99 0.77 -8.91 8.54
N GLU A 100 0.71 -10.16 8.99
CA GLU A 100 1.70 -11.18 8.65
C GLU A 100 1.73 -11.42 7.14
N TYR A 101 0.57 -11.53 6.50
CA TYR A 101 0.50 -11.70 5.06
C TYR A 101 1.20 -10.55 4.32
N VAL A 102 0.94 -9.29 4.67
CA VAL A 102 1.57 -8.14 3.99
C VAL A 102 3.07 -8.11 4.24
N HIS A 103 3.51 -8.21 5.49
CA HIS A 103 4.90 -7.92 5.87
C HIS A 103 5.84 -9.12 5.77
N ALA A 104 5.37 -10.32 6.11
CA ALA A 104 6.20 -11.52 6.16
C ALA A 104 6.08 -12.38 4.89
N PHE A 105 4.93 -12.36 4.23
CA PHE A 105 4.70 -13.17 3.02
C PHE A 105 4.76 -12.36 1.73
N TYR A 106 3.82 -11.44 1.50
CA TYR A 106 3.68 -10.71 0.24
C TYR A 106 4.95 -9.94 -0.13
N ASN A 107 5.46 -9.10 0.78
CA ASN A 107 6.65 -8.30 0.48
C ASN A 107 7.95 -9.11 0.40
N ARG A 108 8.06 -10.23 1.12
CA ARG A 108 9.36 -10.91 1.36
C ARG A 108 9.50 -12.28 0.71
N LYS A 109 8.41 -12.96 0.39
CA LYS A 109 8.38 -14.35 -0.10
C LYS A 109 7.61 -14.51 -1.41
N ARG A 110 6.57 -13.72 -1.63
CA ARG A 110 5.75 -13.83 -2.84
C ARG A 110 6.47 -13.24 -4.04
N ILE A 111 6.65 -14.04 -5.09
CA ILE A 111 7.25 -13.60 -6.34
C ILE A 111 6.19 -13.07 -7.31
N HIS A 112 6.56 -12.09 -8.13
CA HIS A 112 5.67 -11.47 -9.11
C HIS A 112 6.27 -11.55 -10.51
N SER A 113 5.51 -12.06 -11.49
CA SER A 113 5.95 -12.10 -12.89
C SER A 113 6.24 -10.71 -13.45
N SER A 114 5.45 -9.69 -13.06
CA SER A 114 5.69 -8.28 -13.42
C SER A 114 6.97 -7.70 -12.83
N LEU A 115 7.55 -8.35 -11.82
CA LEU A 115 8.81 -7.99 -11.18
C LEU A 115 9.96 -8.94 -11.57
N GLY A 116 9.86 -9.61 -12.72
CA GLY A 116 10.88 -10.56 -13.17
C GLY A 116 11.02 -11.78 -12.24
N TYR A 117 9.90 -12.21 -11.64
CA TYR A 117 9.86 -13.29 -10.65
C TYR A 117 10.65 -13.02 -9.37
N GLN A 118 10.83 -11.74 -9.02
CA GLN A 118 11.39 -11.30 -7.74
C GLN A 118 10.28 -10.92 -6.75
N THR A 119 10.63 -10.83 -5.47
CA THR A 119 9.74 -10.31 -4.43
C THR A 119 9.75 -8.78 -4.42
N PRO A 120 8.68 -8.12 -3.91
CA PRO A 120 8.64 -6.67 -3.81
C PRO A 120 9.84 -6.08 -3.05
N LEU A 121 10.27 -6.73 -1.96
CA LEU A 121 11.43 -6.28 -1.18
C LEU A 121 12.74 -6.41 -1.96
N GLN A 122 12.91 -7.47 -2.76
CA GLN A 122 14.12 -7.62 -3.59
C GLN A 122 14.25 -6.48 -4.60
N VAL A 123 13.15 -6.14 -5.28
CA VAL A 123 13.12 -5.03 -6.24
C VAL A 123 13.35 -3.69 -5.54
N GLU A 124 12.73 -3.47 -4.37
CA GLU A 124 12.91 -2.25 -3.59
C GLU A 124 14.39 -2.06 -3.17
N ILE A 125 15.02 -3.10 -2.62
CA ILE A 125 16.44 -3.06 -2.23
C ILE A 125 17.32 -2.77 -3.45
N ALA A 126 17.12 -3.49 -4.57
CA ALA A 126 17.90 -3.28 -5.78
C ALA A 126 17.78 -1.83 -6.29
N THR A 127 16.56 -1.28 -6.30
CA THR A 127 16.28 0.10 -6.72
C THR A 127 17.00 1.11 -5.84
N LEU A 128 16.92 0.96 -4.52
CA LEU A 128 17.59 1.86 -3.57
C LEU A 128 19.11 1.79 -3.69
N THR A 129 19.68 0.58 -3.84
CA THR A 129 21.12 0.42 -4.06
C THR A 129 21.59 1.11 -5.35
N SER A 130 20.83 0.99 -6.44
CA SER A 130 21.16 1.69 -7.69
C SER A 130 21.08 3.22 -7.56
N GLN A 131 20.11 3.74 -6.81
CA GLN A 131 19.97 5.18 -6.57
C GLN A 131 21.08 5.76 -5.70
N MET A 132 21.62 5.00 -4.75
CA MET A 132 22.75 5.45 -3.91
C MET A 132 24.09 5.39 -4.65
N ALA A 133 24.20 4.56 -5.69
CA ALA A 133 25.42 4.39 -6.47
C ALA A 133 25.54 5.37 -7.66
N ALA A 134 24.48 6.10 -7.98
CA ALA A 134 24.41 7.12 -9.02
C ALA A 134 24.63 8.52 -8.44
#